data_AF-A0A7C7LL83-F1
#
_entry.id   AF-A0A7C7LL83-F1
#
_cell.length_a   1.000
_cell.length_b   1.000
_cell.length_c   1.000
_cell.angle_alpha   90.00
_cell.angle_beta   90.00
_cell.angle_gamma   90.00
#
_symmetry.space_group_name_H-M   'P 1'
#
loop_
_entity.id
_entity.type
_entity.pdbx_description
1 polymer ?
#
loop_
_entity_poly.entity_id
_entity_poly.type
_entity_poly.pdbx_seq_one_letter_code
_entity_poly.pdbx_strand_id
1 'polypeptide(L)'
;MNKLSKSMPFLDHLEELRWRLIKSLGTVLVGALITFFYIDPLIDFLIRPTRDLTTPMDLQVLKVQGMFMIKWGIALIGGFVLAIPVLTYQLWKFIVPGLYMNEKKYVTPLIIFTYLSFLTGLVFAYTITIPFSLDFFTSVGMPGIQNNFSINYYFNFITWLMIGSGLIFELPVLVFILSLVAMLLSLF
;
A
#
# COMPACT_ATOMS: atom_id res chain seq x y z
N MET A 1 11.42 45.09 9.69
CA MET A 1 11.76 44.16 10.80
C MET A 1 11.87 42.76 10.23
N ASN A 2 13.06 42.18 10.34
CA ASN A 2 13.51 40.93 9.71
C ASN A 2 12.63 39.72 10.07
N LYS A 3 12.08 39.05 9.05
CA LYS A 3 11.71 37.61 9.13
C LYS A 3 12.99 36.79 8.95
N LEU A 4 13.83 36.78 9.97
CA LEU A 4 14.90 35.77 10.08
C LEU A 4 14.24 34.41 10.30
N SER A 5 14.75 33.41 9.60
CA SER A 5 14.37 32.00 9.67
C SER A 5 14.14 31.55 11.11
N LYS A 6 12.87 31.32 11.47
CA LYS A 6 12.54 30.58 12.71
C LYS A 6 12.86 29.11 12.43
N SER A 7 14.13 28.74 12.60
CA SER A 7 14.53 27.36 12.87
C SER A 7 13.60 26.85 13.98
N MET A 8 12.77 25.86 13.68
CA MET A 8 11.91 25.27 14.70
C MET A 8 12.81 24.50 15.68
N PRO A 9 12.67 24.73 16.99
CA PRO A 9 13.25 23.88 18.02
C PRO A 9 12.97 22.40 17.73
N PHE A 10 13.93 21.52 18.05
CA PHE A 10 13.79 20.06 17.87
C PHE A 10 12.47 19.50 18.46
N LEU A 11 12.04 20.05 19.60
CA LEU A 11 10.78 19.67 20.25
C LEU A 11 9.54 20.05 19.43
N ASP A 12 9.55 21.21 18.77
CA ASP A 12 8.46 21.66 17.91
C ASP A 12 8.36 20.77 16.66
N HIS A 13 9.48 20.27 16.14
CA HIS A 13 9.51 19.32 15.03
C HIS A 13 8.96 17.93 15.42
N LEU A 14 9.24 17.46 16.64
CA LEU A 14 8.63 16.24 17.18
C LEU A 14 7.14 16.38 17.42
N GLU A 15 6.68 17.54 17.90
CA GLU A 15 5.25 17.80 18.07
C GLU A 15 4.51 17.82 16.72
N GLU A 16 5.15 18.37 15.70
CA GLU A 16 4.64 18.34 14.34
C GLU A 16 4.51 16.90 13.80
N LEU A 17 5.51 16.04 14.04
CA LEU A 17 5.46 14.61 13.69
C LEU A 17 4.25 13.91 14.34
N ARG A 18 4.04 14.13 15.64
CA ARG A 18 2.92 13.51 16.40
C ARG A 18 1.58 13.84 15.76
N TRP A 19 1.33 15.12 15.47
CA TRP A 19 0.06 15.55 14.89
C TRP A 19 -0.16 15.03 13.47
N ARG A 20 0.91 14.87 12.70
CA ARG A 20 0.84 14.28 11.35
C ARG A 20 0.53 12.80 11.42
N LEU A 21 1.17 12.08 12.33
CA LEU A 21 0.92 10.66 12.53
C LEU A 21 -0.54 10.39 12.91
N ILE A 22 -1.12 11.21 13.80
CA ILE A 22 -2.54 11.10 14.19
C ILE A 22 -3.46 11.33 12.99
N LYS A 23 -3.20 12.35 12.17
CA LYS A 23 -4.00 12.63 10.96
C LYS A 23 -3.89 11.50 9.94
N SER A 24 -2.68 11.00 9.70
CA SER A 24 -2.41 9.84 8.84
C SER A 24 -3.17 8.61 9.31
N LEU A 25 -3.09 8.28 10.61
CA LEU A 25 -3.82 7.16 11.18
C LEU A 25 -5.34 7.35 11.04
N GLY A 26 -5.86 8.54 11.31
CA GLY A 26 -7.27 8.88 11.11
C GLY A 26 -7.72 8.64 9.67
N THR A 27 -6.92 9.01 8.68
CA THR A 27 -7.25 8.76 7.26
C THR A 27 -7.25 7.29 6.89
N VAL A 28 -6.33 6.48 7.44
CA VAL A 28 -6.31 5.02 7.25
C VAL A 28 -7.57 4.41 7.85
N LEU A 29 -7.99 4.84 9.04
CA LEU A 29 -9.21 4.33 9.70
C LEU A 29 -10.47 4.68 8.91
N VAL A 30 -10.57 5.92 8.39
CA VAL A 30 -11.70 6.33 7.53
C VAL A 30 -11.71 5.49 6.24
N GLY A 31 -10.56 5.33 5.59
CA GLY A 31 -10.43 4.46 4.42
C GLY A 31 -10.80 3.01 4.72
N ALA A 32 -10.45 2.52 5.92
CA ALA A 32 -10.75 1.15 6.33
C ALA A 32 -12.25 0.95 6.53
N LEU A 33 -12.94 1.93 7.14
CA LEU A 33 -14.40 1.91 7.23
C LEU A 33 -15.06 1.88 5.84
N ILE A 34 -14.61 2.74 4.92
CA ILE A 34 -15.10 2.74 3.54
C ILE A 34 -14.88 1.37 2.88
N THR A 35 -13.69 0.80 3.02
CA THR A 35 -13.37 -0.53 2.48
C THR A 35 -14.24 -1.62 3.12
N PHE A 36 -14.47 -1.55 4.43
CA PHE A 36 -15.28 -2.52 5.16
C PHE A 36 -16.73 -2.55 4.69
N PHE A 37 -17.32 -1.40 4.31
CA PHE A 37 -18.66 -1.37 3.71
C PHE A 37 -18.77 -2.15 2.39
N TYR A 38 -17.68 -2.27 1.64
CA TYR A 38 -17.63 -3.00 0.35
C TYR A 38 -16.83 -4.30 0.44
N ILE A 39 -16.69 -4.87 1.64
CA ILE A 39 -15.78 -6.00 1.88
C ILE A 39 -16.19 -7.28 1.15
N ASP A 40 -17.49 -7.58 1.07
CA ASP A 40 -17.97 -8.82 0.44
C ASP A 40 -17.73 -8.82 -1.08
N PRO A 41 -18.09 -7.75 -1.83
CA PRO A 41 -17.70 -7.61 -3.24
C PRO A 41 -16.19 -7.64 -3.45
N LEU A 42 -15.42 -7.02 -2.55
CA LEU A 42 -13.96 -6.98 -2.65
C LEU A 42 -13.35 -8.38 -2.45
N ILE A 43 -13.87 -9.17 -1.51
CA ILE A 43 -13.43 -10.56 -1.30
C ILE A 43 -13.78 -11.44 -2.50
N ASP A 44 -14.99 -11.33 -3.08
CA ASP A 44 -15.33 -12.05 -4.31
C ASP A 44 -14.36 -11.67 -5.44
N PHE A 45 -14.11 -10.37 -5.62
CA PHE A 45 -13.14 -9.88 -6.60
C PHE A 45 -11.75 -10.46 -6.39
N LEU A 46 -11.27 -10.49 -5.15
CA LEU A 46 -9.95 -11.01 -4.82
C LEU A 46 -9.83 -12.53 -5.03
N ILE A 47 -10.91 -13.29 -4.91
CA ILE A 47 -10.93 -14.75 -5.13
C ILE A 47 -11.04 -15.12 -6.61
N ARG A 48 -11.55 -14.24 -7.49
CA ARG A 48 -11.72 -14.54 -8.92
C ARG A 48 -10.52 -15.22 -9.61
N PRO A 49 -9.26 -14.81 -9.38
CA PRO A 49 -8.12 -15.47 -9.99
C PRO A 49 -7.99 -16.97 -9.68
N THR A 50 -8.64 -17.48 -8.62
CA THR A 50 -8.64 -18.91 -8.31
C THR A 50 -9.61 -19.72 -9.19
N ARG A 51 -10.55 -19.07 -9.88
CA ARG A 51 -11.57 -19.73 -10.72
C ARG A 51 -11.05 -20.04 -12.12
N ASP A 52 -10.10 -19.27 -12.62
CA ASP A 52 -9.56 -19.38 -13.97
C ASP A 52 -8.25 -20.20 -14.03
N LEU A 53 -7.98 -20.99 -12.99
CA LEU A 53 -6.76 -21.80 -12.89
C LEU A 53 -6.86 -23.08 -13.73
N THR A 54 -5.69 -23.52 -14.21
CA THR A 54 -5.55 -24.82 -14.89
C THR A 54 -5.90 -26.01 -13.99
N THR A 55 -5.57 -25.91 -12.71
CA THR A 55 -5.93 -26.88 -11.66
C THR A 55 -6.89 -26.22 -10.67
N PRO A 56 -8.12 -26.75 -10.48
CA PRO A 56 -9.11 -26.10 -9.64
C PRO A 56 -8.64 -26.01 -8.19
N MET A 57 -8.70 -24.81 -7.63
CA MET A 57 -8.34 -24.52 -6.24
C MET A 57 -9.62 -24.35 -5.42
N ASP A 58 -9.95 -25.35 -4.61
CA ASP A 58 -11.07 -25.26 -3.68
C ASP A 58 -10.62 -24.63 -2.35
N LEU A 59 -11.19 -23.47 -2.02
CA LEU A 59 -10.81 -22.68 -0.84
C LEU A 59 -11.68 -23.07 0.36
N GLN A 60 -11.03 -23.54 1.42
CA GLN A 60 -11.69 -23.99 2.63
C GLN A 60 -11.43 -23.05 3.82
N VAL A 61 -12.48 -22.84 4.62
CA VAL A 61 -12.38 -22.13 5.91
C VAL A 61 -12.00 -23.13 6.99
N LEU A 62 -10.73 -23.15 7.40
CA LEU A 62 -10.23 -24.09 8.41
C LEU A 62 -10.32 -23.57 9.86
N LYS A 63 -10.50 -22.26 10.03
CA LYS A 63 -10.56 -21.60 11.34
C LYS A 63 -11.91 -20.93 11.51
N VAL A 64 -12.53 -21.10 12.68
CA VAL A 64 -13.86 -20.52 13.01
C VAL A 64 -13.84 -18.99 12.86
N GLN A 65 -12.78 -18.34 13.33
CA GLN A 65 -12.59 -16.90 13.23
C GLN A 65 -11.98 -16.43 11.89
N GLY A 66 -11.76 -17.34 10.93
CA GLY A 66 -10.98 -17.07 9.72
C GLY A 66 -11.56 -15.96 8.85
N MET A 67 -12.82 -16.10 8.44
CA MET A 67 -13.49 -15.10 7.61
C MET A 67 -13.59 -13.73 8.29
N PHE A 68 -13.80 -13.70 9.61
CA PHE A 68 -13.80 -12.46 10.38
C PHE A 68 -12.45 -11.75 10.31
N MET A 69 -11.35 -12.47 10.55
CA MET A 69 -10.00 -11.91 10.50
C MET A 69 -9.61 -11.43 9.09
N ILE A 70 -10.03 -12.16 8.05
CA ILE A 70 -9.80 -11.76 6.65
C ILE A 70 -10.51 -10.44 6.35
N LYS A 71 -11.79 -10.32 6.69
CA LYS A 71 -12.57 -9.10 6.43
C LYS A 71 -11.93 -7.87 7.08
N TRP A 72 -11.52 -7.97 8.35
CA TRP A 72 -10.83 -6.90 9.05
C TRP A 72 -9.45 -6.59 8.48
N GLY A 73 -8.66 -7.61 8.16
CA GLY A 73 -7.34 -7.44 7.56
C GLY A 73 -7.41 -6.71 6.22
N ILE A 74 -8.28 -7.16 5.31
CA ILE A 74 -8.47 -6.53 4.00
C ILE A 74 -9.05 -5.12 4.13
N ALA A 75 -9.96 -4.88 5.07
CA ALA A 75 -10.47 -3.54 5.33
C ALA A 75 -9.36 -2.57 5.76
N LEU A 76 -8.50 -2.96 6.71
CA LEU A 76 -7.37 -2.14 7.16
C LEU A 76 -6.39 -1.86 6.03
N ILE A 77 -6.09 -2.87 5.21
CA ILE A 77 -5.15 -2.75 4.10
C ILE A 77 -5.74 -1.90 2.98
N GLY A 78 -6.99 -2.11 2.58
CA GLY A 78 -7.66 -1.23 1.63
C GLY A 78 -7.76 0.21 2.14
N GLY A 79 -7.97 0.40 3.44
CA GLY A 79 -7.89 1.70 4.08
C GLY A 79 -6.53 2.36 3.96
N PHE A 80 -5.45 1.60 4.14
CA PHE A 80 -4.09 2.07 3.89
C PHE A 80 -3.88 2.49 2.43
N VAL A 81 -4.32 1.65 1.47
CA VAL A 81 -4.24 1.95 0.03
C VAL A 81 -4.96 3.25 -0.33
N LEU A 82 -6.19 3.43 0.17
CA LEU A 82 -6.96 4.65 -0.05
C LEU A 82 -6.34 5.88 0.62
N ALA A 83 -5.64 5.69 1.74
CA ALA A 83 -4.99 6.76 2.47
C ALA A 83 -3.65 7.20 1.85
N ILE A 84 -3.06 6.44 0.92
CA ILE A 84 -1.74 6.75 0.31
C ILE A 84 -1.58 8.22 -0.10
N PRO A 85 -2.51 8.87 -0.82
CA PRO A 85 -2.34 10.28 -1.21
C PRO A 85 -2.13 11.20 0.00
N VAL A 86 -2.88 10.95 1.07
CA VAL A 86 -2.79 11.72 2.32
C VAL A 86 -1.53 11.36 3.09
N LEU A 87 -1.18 10.07 3.18
CA LEU A 87 0.05 9.60 3.83
C LEU A 87 1.27 10.24 3.18
N THR A 88 1.35 10.19 1.85
CA THR A 88 2.42 10.80 1.06
C THR A 88 2.46 12.32 1.27
N TYR A 89 1.32 13.00 1.27
CA TYR A 89 1.26 14.44 1.58
C TYR A 89 1.81 14.77 2.98
N GLN A 90 1.40 14.03 4.01
CA GLN A 90 1.84 14.25 5.38
C GLN A 90 3.33 13.94 5.57
N LEU A 91 3.82 12.90 4.90
CA LEU A 91 5.24 12.54 4.87
C LEU A 91 6.07 13.64 4.21
N TRP A 92 5.66 14.11 3.03
CA TRP A 92 6.34 15.18 2.29
C TRP A 92 6.51 16.45 3.09
N LYS A 93 5.40 16.90 3.68
CA LYS A 93 5.41 18.14 4.45
C LYS A 93 6.34 18.02 5.67
N PHE A 94 6.66 16.80 6.14
CA PHE A 94 7.49 16.55 7.33
C PHE A 94 8.97 16.52 6.96
N ILE A 95 9.30 15.84 5.86
CA ILE A 95 10.67 15.76 5.32
C ILE A 95 11.18 17.14 4.92
N VAL A 96 10.28 18.00 4.41
CA VAL A 96 10.66 19.28 3.82
C VAL A 96 10.06 20.46 4.60
N PRO A 97 10.58 20.78 5.79
CA PRO A 97 10.26 22.04 6.44
C PRO A 97 11.01 23.24 5.80
N GLY A 98 11.82 23.02 4.76
CA GLY A 98 12.76 24.02 4.21
C GLY A 98 12.72 24.29 2.70
N LEU A 99 11.79 23.72 1.91
CA LEU A 99 11.75 23.99 0.46
C LEU A 99 11.46 25.47 0.18
N TYR A 100 12.29 26.09 -0.65
CA TYR A 100 12.06 27.43 -1.18
C TYR A 100 10.67 27.53 -1.83
N MET A 101 10.00 28.68 -1.69
CA MET A 101 8.61 28.94 -2.14
C MET A 101 8.29 28.48 -3.57
N ASN A 102 9.30 28.30 -4.43
CA ASN A 102 9.17 27.92 -5.83
C ASN A 102 9.03 26.40 -6.08
N GLU A 103 9.39 25.53 -5.13
CA GLU A 103 9.40 24.07 -5.34
C GLU A 103 8.11 23.36 -4.88
N LYS A 104 7.18 24.08 -4.22
CA LYS A 104 5.85 23.56 -3.86
C LYS A 104 5.05 23.04 -5.06
N LYS A 105 5.34 23.51 -6.28
CA LYS A 105 4.64 23.13 -7.51
C LYS A 105 4.87 21.66 -7.90
N TYR A 106 6.00 21.07 -7.51
CA TYR A 106 6.34 19.68 -7.84
C TYR A 106 5.77 18.66 -6.84
N VAL A 107 5.36 19.11 -5.65
CA VAL A 107 4.83 18.23 -4.60
C VAL A 107 3.48 17.62 -5.00
N THR A 108 2.57 18.44 -5.54
CA THR A 108 1.24 17.97 -5.97
C THR A 108 1.29 16.92 -7.09
N PRO A 109 2.00 17.12 -8.21
CA PRO A 109 2.11 16.10 -9.25
C PRO A 109 2.83 14.85 -8.76
N LEU A 110 3.78 14.99 -7.84
CA LEU A 110 4.47 13.85 -7.25
C LEU A 110 3.53 12.97 -6.42
N ILE A 111 2.68 13.55 -5.57
CA ILE A 111 1.67 12.79 -4.78
C ILE A 111 0.74 12.00 -5.70
N ILE A 112 0.29 12.61 -6.80
CA ILE A 112 -0.56 11.96 -7.80
C ILE A 112 0.22 10.81 -8.45
N PHE A 113 1.48 11.03 -8.82
CA PHE A 113 2.32 10.01 -9.44
C PHE A 113 2.59 8.84 -8.50
N THR A 114 2.92 9.08 -7.22
CA THR A 114 3.03 8.07 -6.15
C THR A 114 1.77 7.21 -6.11
N TYR A 115 0.60 7.84 -5.98
CA TYR A 115 -0.66 7.11 -5.90
C TYR A 115 -0.96 6.27 -7.15
N LEU A 116 -0.75 6.83 -8.35
CA LEU A 116 -0.92 6.10 -9.61
C LEU A 116 0.07 4.95 -9.74
N SER A 117 1.32 5.14 -9.31
CA SER A 117 2.35 4.10 -9.36
C SER A 117 1.98 2.94 -8.44
N PHE A 118 1.56 3.23 -7.20
CA PHE A 118 1.08 2.21 -6.27
C PHE A 118 -0.13 1.44 -6.82
N LEU A 119 -1.13 2.14 -7.36
CA LEU A 119 -2.30 1.51 -7.98
C LEU A 119 -1.91 0.62 -9.16
N THR A 120 -0.95 1.06 -9.97
CA THR A 120 -0.41 0.27 -11.08
C THR A 120 0.27 -0.99 -10.56
N GLY A 121 1.02 -0.91 -9.46
CA GLY A 121 1.61 -2.06 -8.78
C GLY A 121 0.56 -3.05 -8.25
N LEU A 122 -0.55 -2.56 -7.69
CA LEU A 122 -1.67 -3.41 -7.27
C LEU A 122 -2.36 -4.11 -8.45
N VAL A 123 -2.61 -3.36 -9.54
CA VAL A 123 -3.20 -3.92 -10.76
C VAL A 123 -2.27 -4.98 -11.34
N PHE A 124 -0.97 -4.70 -11.44
CA PHE A 124 0.04 -5.66 -11.90
C PHE A 124 0.07 -6.93 -11.02
N ALA A 125 0.00 -6.77 -9.70
CA ALA A 125 -0.06 -7.90 -8.78
C ALA A 125 -1.28 -8.78 -9.04
N TYR A 126 -2.46 -8.17 -9.17
CA TYR A 126 -3.72 -8.86 -9.36
C TYR A 126 -3.84 -9.56 -10.71
N THR A 127 -3.42 -8.89 -11.80
CA THR A 127 -3.61 -9.41 -13.16
C THR A 127 -2.49 -10.30 -13.64
N ILE A 128 -1.28 -10.16 -13.10
CA ILE A 128 -0.09 -10.88 -13.59
C ILE A 128 0.50 -11.74 -12.49
N THR A 129 0.91 -11.14 -11.36
CA THR A 129 1.70 -11.87 -10.33
C THR A 129 0.91 -12.98 -9.65
N ILE A 130 -0.33 -12.69 -9.23
CA ILE A 130 -1.21 -13.64 -8.54
C ILE A 130 -1.56 -14.84 -9.44
N PRO A 131 -2.15 -14.67 -10.64
CA PRO A 131 -2.51 -15.82 -11.48
C PRO A 131 -1.28 -16.65 -11.87
N PHE A 132 -0.17 -16.02 -12.24
CA PHE A 132 1.08 -16.72 -12.51
C PHE A 132 1.55 -17.56 -11.32
N SER A 133 1.51 -17.00 -10.11
CA SER A 133 1.91 -17.71 -8.91
C SER A 133 0.97 -18.87 -8.59
N LEU A 134 -0.33 -18.67 -8.71
CA LEU A 134 -1.32 -19.70 -8.40
C LEU A 134 -1.26 -20.88 -9.37
N ASP A 135 -1.15 -20.62 -10.68
CA ASP A 135 -0.97 -21.70 -11.67
C ASP A 135 0.33 -22.48 -11.42
N PHE A 136 1.43 -21.77 -11.11
CA PHE A 136 2.69 -22.43 -10.78
C PHE A 136 2.55 -23.31 -9.53
N PHE A 137 2.06 -22.78 -8.40
CA PHE A 137 2.01 -23.55 -7.16
C PHE A 137 0.97 -24.67 -7.17
N THR A 138 -0.14 -24.51 -7.90
CA THR A 138 -1.15 -25.58 -8.02
C THR A 138 -0.69 -26.71 -8.94
N SER A 139 0.13 -26.43 -9.94
CA SER A 139 0.67 -27.44 -10.86
C SER A 139 1.79 -28.32 -10.26
N VAL A 140 2.43 -27.89 -9.17
CA VAL A 140 3.55 -28.60 -8.50
C VAL A 140 3.06 -29.70 -7.52
N GLY A 141 1.78 -30.09 -7.59
CA GLY A 141 1.21 -31.15 -6.75
C GLY A 141 1.81 -32.54 -7.00
N MET A 142 1.83 -33.38 -5.96
CA MET A 142 2.24 -34.79 -6.08
C MET A 142 1.03 -35.70 -6.31
N PRO A 143 1.08 -36.64 -7.28
CA PRO A 143 0.02 -37.62 -7.46
C PRO A 143 -0.24 -38.42 -6.17
N GLY A 144 -1.50 -38.53 -5.77
CA GLY A 144 -1.92 -39.27 -4.57
C GLY A 144 -2.03 -38.44 -3.28
N ILE A 145 -1.66 -37.15 -3.31
CA ILE A 145 -1.85 -36.22 -2.18
C ILE A 145 -2.95 -35.21 -2.54
N GLN A 146 -3.96 -35.09 -1.69
CA GLN A 146 -5.00 -34.07 -1.85
C GLN A 146 -4.50 -32.69 -1.39
N ASN A 147 -4.69 -31.68 -2.22
CA ASN A 147 -4.34 -30.30 -1.90
C ASN A 147 -5.52 -29.58 -1.25
N ASN A 148 -5.47 -29.39 0.07
CA ASN A 148 -6.48 -28.63 0.83
C ASN A 148 -6.01 -27.19 1.05
N PHE A 149 -6.56 -26.24 0.29
CA PHE A 149 -6.15 -24.85 0.37
C PHE A 149 -6.98 -24.06 1.40
N SER A 150 -6.30 -23.44 2.36
CA SER A 150 -6.95 -22.57 3.33
C SER A 150 -7.17 -21.17 2.75
N ILE A 151 -8.40 -20.65 2.88
CA ILE A 151 -8.71 -19.26 2.51
C ILE A 151 -7.85 -18.25 3.30
N ASN A 152 -7.49 -18.56 4.55
CA ASN A 152 -6.66 -17.67 5.36
C ASN A 152 -5.22 -17.56 4.81
N TYR A 153 -4.63 -18.69 4.39
CA TYR A 153 -3.30 -18.69 3.80
C TYR A 153 -3.32 -18.04 2.42
N TYR A 154 -4.37 -18.28 1.63
CA TYR A 154 -4.59 -17.61 0.36
C TYR A 154 -4.61 -16.08 0.51
N PHE A 155 -5.48 -15.54 1.38
CA PHE A 155 -5.57 -14.09 1.57
C PHE A 155 -4.30 -13.47 2.10
N ASN A 156 -3.60 -14.14 3.03
CA ASN A 156 -2.29 -13.67 3.49
C ASN A 156 -1.29 -13.60 2.33
N PHE A 157 -1.23 -14.65 1.51
CA PHE A 157 -0.34 -14.73 0.35
C PHE A 157 -0.62 -13.62 -0.68
N ILE A 158 -1.86 -13.49 -1.16
CA ILE A 158 -2.19 -12.48 -2.17
C ILE A 158 -2.02 -11.06 -1.61
N THR A 159 -2.29 -10.85 -0.33
CA THR A 159 -2.10 -9.55 0.32
C THR A 159 -0.63 -9.15 0.32
N TRP A 160 0.27 -10.07 0.69
CA TRP A 160 1.70 -9.81 0.64
C TRP A 160 2.21 -9.54 -0.77
N LEU A 161 1.72 -10.29 -1.77
CA LEU A 161 2.05 -10.02 -3.16
C LEU A 161 1.58 -8.64 -3.60
N MET A 162 0.33 -8.28 -3.32
CA MET A 162 -0.24 -6.99 -3.70
C MET A 162 0.51 -5.83 -3.06
N ILE A 163 0.73 -5.87 -1.74
CA ILE A 163 1.45 -4.81 -1.04
C ILE A 163 2.93 -4.78 -1.47
N GLY A 164 3.56 -5.94 -1.63
CA GLY A 164 4.93 -6.03 -2.14
C GLY A 164 5.08 -5.38 -3.52
N SER A 165 4.21 -5.73 -4.47
CA SER A 165 4.21 -5.12 -5.81
C SER A 165 3.89 -3.62 -5.78
N GLY A 166 2.94 -3.18 -4.96
CA GLY A 166 2.66 -1.76 -4.77
C GLY A 166 3.91 -1.00 -4.30
N LEU A 167 4.62 -1.52 -3.31
CA LEU A 167 5.88 -0.92 -2.81
C LEU A 167 7.02 -0.97 -3.84
N ILE A 168 7.13 -2.05 -4.62
CA ILE A 168 8.13 -2.15 -5.71
C ILE A 168 7.87 -1.08 -6.76
N PHE A 169 6.60 -0.83 -7.11
CA PHE A 169 6.24 0.22 -8.05
C PHE A 169 6.39 1.63 -7.49
N GLU A 170 6.62 1.80 -6.18
CA GLU A 170 7.02 3.09 -5.61
C GLU A 170 8.52 3.36 -5.75
N LEU A 171 9.34 2.36 -6.09
CA LEU A 171 10.79 2.56 -6.27
C LEU A 171 11.15 3.64 -7.29
N PRO A 172 10.51 3.75 -8.48
CA PRO A 172 10.78 4.86 -9.41
C PRO A 172 10.52 6.23 -8.80
N VAL A 173 9.45 6.35 -8.00
CA VAL A 173 9.12 7.58 -7.29
C VAL A 173 10.19 7.87 -6.24
N LEU A 174 10.55 6.89 -5.41
CA LEU A 174 11.58 7.03 -4.38
C LEU A 174 12.93 7.43 -4.99
N VAL A 175 13.34 6.82 -6.10
CA VAL A 175 14.60 7.15 -6.79
C VAL A 175 14.57 8.58 -7.33
N PHE A 176 13.44 9.04 -7.88
CA PHE A 176 13.27 10.43 -8.31
C PHE A 176 13.39 11.42 -7.16
N ILE A 177 12.84 11.08 -6.00
CA ILE A 177 12.92 11.91 -4.79
C ILE A 177 14.37 12.00 -4.30
N LEU A 178 15.05 10.87 -4.22
CA LEU A 178 16.43 10.79 -3.78
C LEU A 178 17.37 11.53 -4.75
N SER A 179 17.12 11.47 -6.06
CA SER A 179 17.93 12.19 -7.04
C SER A 179 17.76 13.71 -6.93
N LEU A 180 16.55 14.21 -6.67
CA LEU A 180 16.31 15.63 -6.39
C LEU A 180 17.07 16.09 -5.13
N VAL A 181 17.00 15.33 -4.05
CA VAL A 181 17.71 15.63 -2.80
C VAL A 181 19.23 15.57 -3.01
N ALA A 182 19.73 14.56 -3.72
CA ALA A 182 21.15 14.43 -4.03
C ALA A 182 21.66 15.58 -4.89
N MET A 183 20.89 15.99 -5.91
CA MET A 183 21.23 17.14 -6.75
C MET A 183 21.29 18.43 -5.92
N LEU A 184 20.31 18.66 -5.03
CA LEU A 184 20.31 19.80 -4.12
C LEU A 184 21.55 19.81 -3.21
N LEU A 185 21.98 18.65 -2.69
CA LEU A 185 23.17 18.54 -1.86
C LEU A 185 24.46 18.80 -2.66
N SER A 186 24.54 18.35 -3.92
CA SER A 186 25.72 18.52 -4.78
C SER A 186 26.00 19.98 -5.19
N LEU A 187 25.04 20.89 -4.98
CA LEU A 187 25.13 22.32 -5.25
C LEU A 187 25.70 23.14 -4.07
N PHE A 188 25.95 22.49 -2.92
CA PHE A 188 26.58 23.07 -1.72
C PHE A 188 27.95 22.45 -1.45
#